data_AF-A0ABD5SVF8-F1
#
_entry.id   AF-A0ABD5SVF8-F1
#
_cell.length_a   1.000
_cell.length_b   1.000
_cell.length_c   1.000
_cell.angle_alpha   90.00
_cell.angle_beta   90.00
_cell.angle_gamma   90.00
#
_symmetry.space_group_name_H-M   'P 1'
#
loop_
_entity.id
_entity.type
_entity.pdbx_description
1 polymer ?
#
loop_
_entity_poly.entity_id
_entity_poly.type
_entity_poly.pdbx_seq_one_letter_code
_entity_poly.pdbx_strand_id
1 'polypeptide(L)'
;MAILETIVIAFWAMLPAYVPNNAAVLAGGGRPIDGGRTWDDRRVLGDGKTWRGTAMGIGAGLALAGVLTFIAQDASDALGFALPEFTPLAA
;
A
#
# COMPACT_ATOMS: atom_id res chain seq x y z
N MET A 1 11.25 0.34 -24.24
CA MET A 1 11.55 0.87 -22.90
C MET A 1 13.02 0.70 -22.59
N ALA A 2 13.67 1.75 -22.11
CA ALA A 2 15.02 1.62 -21.54
C ALA A 2 14.95 0.90 -20.19
N ILE A 3 16.01 0.18 -19.78
CA ILE A 3 16.05 -0.54 -18.49
C ILE A 3 15.71 0.41 -17.31
N LEU A 4 16.23 1.64 -17.36
CA LEU A 4 15.99 2.67 -16.34
C LEU A 4 14.50 3.01 -16.22
N GLU A 5 13.82 3.25 -17.35
CA GLU A 5 12.38 3.55 -17.41
C GLU A 5 11.56 2.43 -16.75
N THR A 6 11.85 1.17 -17.09
CA THR A 6 11.17 0.01 -16.50
C THR A 6 11.37 -0.07 -14.99
N ILE A 7 12.58 0.16 -14.50
CA ILE A 7 12.88 0.17 -13.07
C ILE A 7 12.08 1.28 -12.38
N VAL A 8 12.10 2.50 -12.91
CA VAL A 8 11.39 3.64 -12.32
C VAL A 8 9.89 3.39 -12.26
N ILE A 9 9.28 2.90 -13.35
CA ILE A 9 7.84 2.58 -13.39
C ILE A 9 7.50 1.48 -12.37
N ALA A 10 8.33 0.43 -12.26
CA ALA A 10 8.10 -0.65 -11.32
C ALA A 10 8.13 -0.17 -9.86
N PHE A 11 9.12 0.66 -9.51
CA PHE A 11 9.20 1.26 -8.18
C PHE A 11 8.03 2.19 -7.91
N TRP A 12 7.71 3.08 -8.85
CA TRP A 12 6.57 4.01 -8.73
C TRP A 12 5.27 3.28 -8.47
N ALA A 13 4.96 2.26 -9.28
CA ALA A 13 3.74 1.47 -9.18
C ALA A 13 3.62 0.69 -7.85
N MET A 14 4.75 0.25 -7.27
CA MET A 14 4.74 -0.55 -6.04
C MET A 14 4.75 0.27 -4.75
N LEU A 15 5.08 1.57 -4.81
CA LEU A 15 5.18 2.43 -3.63
C LEU A 15 3.93 2.38 -2.71
N PRO A 16 2.69 2.49 -3.21
CA PRO A 16 1.49 2.38 -2.38
C PRO A 16 1.32 1.03 -1.67
N ALA A 17 1.95 -0.04 -2.16
CA ALA A 17 1.87 -1.37 -1.56
C ALA A 17 2.90 -1.59 -0.42
N TYR A 18 4.00 -0.82 -0.41
CA TYR A 18 5.04 -0.97 0.61
C TYR A 18 4.72 -0.26 1.93
N VAL A 19 3.91 0.79 1.90
CA VAL A 19 3.59 1.60 3.09
C VAL A 19 2.51 1.02 4.01
N PRO A 20 1.42 0.39 3.53
CA PRO A 20 0.33 -0.13 4.36
C PRO A 20 0.78 -1.04 5.50
N ASN A 21 1.78 -1.90 5.27
CA ASN A 21 2.28 -2.83 6.28
C ASN A 21 2.94 -2.11 7.46
N ASN A 22 3.78 -1.11 7.18
CA ASN A 22 4.43 -0.31 8.23
C ASN A 22 3.40 0.56 8.96
N ALA A 23 2.45 1.15 8.24
CA ALA A 23 1.37 1.93 8.82
C ALA A 23 0.48 1.07 9.74
N ALA A 24 0.16 -0.16 9.33
CA ALA A 24 -0.62 -1.10 10.14
C ALA A 24 0.09 -1.53 11.42
N VAL A 25 1.42 -1.59 11.43
CA VAL A 25 2.22 -1.88 12.64
C VAL A 25 2.23 -0.68 13.59
N LEU A 26 2.48 0.53 13.07
CA LEU A 26 2.57 1.75 13.88
C LEU A 26 1.24 2.18 14.50
N ALA A 27 0.15 2.07 13.73
CA ALA A 27 -1.21 2.46 14.15
C ALA A 27 -2.09 1.26 14.57
N GLY A 28 -1.49 0.07 14.62
CA GLY A 28 -2.16 -1.21 14.87
C GLY A 28 -2.66 -1.41 16.29
N GLY A 29 -3.00 -2.66 16.60
CA GLY A 29 -3.58 -3.06 17.88
C GLY A 29 -5.10 -3.09 17.88
N GLY A 30 -5.68 -3.46 19.02
CA GLY A 30 -7.12 -3.68 19.17
C GLY A 30 -7.56 -5.09 18.75
N ARG A 31 -8.82 -5.24 18.34
CA ARG A 31 -9.44 -6.54 18.08
C ARG A 31 -8.75 -7.27 16.92
N PRO A 32 -8.22 -8.50 17.15
CA PRO A 32 -7.70 -9.34 16.08
C PRO A 32 -8.76 -9.65 15.03
N ILE A 33 -8.36 -9.71 13.76
CA ILE A 33 -9.27 -10.02 12.64
C ILE A 33 -9.79 -11.45 12.75
N ASP A 34 -8.94 -12.38 13.20
CA ASP A 34 -9.31 -13.78 13.40
C ASP A 34 -10.19 -14.01 14.65
N GLY A 35 -10.43 -12.97 15.46
CA GLY A 35 -11.27 -13.05 16.65
C GLY A 35 -10.79 -14.04 17.71
N GLY A 36 -9.51 -14.42 17.70
CA GLY A 36 -8.96 -15.43 18.61
C GLY A 36 -9.04 -16.87 18.10
N ARG A 37 -9.53 -17.09 16.86
CA ARG A 37 -9.62 -18.45 16.28
C ARG A 37 -8.24 -19.08 16.13
N THR A 38 -8.18 -20.36 16.44
CA THR A 38 -6.99 -21.20 16.27
C THR A 38 -7.23 -22.31 15.24
N TRP A 39 -6.17 -22.70 14.54
CA TRP A 39 -6.09 -23.86 13.67
C TRP A 39 -4.79 -24.59 14.02
N ASP A 40 -4.87 -25.88 14.34
CA ASP A 40 -3.71 -26.70 14.73
C ASP A 40 -2.87 -26.05 15.85
N ASP A 41 -3.54 -25.66 16.94
CA ASP A 41 -2.98 -24.93 18.09
C ASP A 41 -2.26 -23.61 17.78
N ARG A 42 -2.41 -23.07 16.57
CA ARG A 42 -1.84 -21.79 16.14
C ARG A 42 -2.93 -20.79 15.80
N ARG A 43 -2.68 -19.50 16.00
CA ARG A 43 -3.59 -18.43 15.57
C ARG A 43 -3.68 -18.38 14.05
N VAL A 44 -4.91 -18.25 13.52
CA VAL A 44 -5.15 -18.28 12.07
C VAL A 44 -4.47 -17.11 11.36
N LEU A 45 -4.54 -15.90 11.92
CA LEU A 45 -3.89 -14.70 11.36
C LEU A 45 -2.83 -14.11 12.30
N GLY A 46 -2.93 -14.39 13.59
CA GLY A 46 -2.03 -13.87 14.61
C GLY A 46 -2.46 -12.49 15.16
N ASP A 47 -1.91 -12.13 16.32
CA ASP A 47 -2.33 -10.94 17.06
C ASP A 47 -1.97 -9.61 16.39
N GLY A 48 -0.97 -9.63 15.49
CA GLY A 48 -0.58 -8.44 14.73
C GLY A 48 -1.54 -8.04 13.61
N LYS A 49 -2.53 -8.89 13.28
CA LYS A 49 -3.50 -8.64 12.21
C LYS A 49 -4.81 -8.15 12.82
N THR A 50 -4.91 -6.83 13.04
CA THR A 50 -6.09 -6.21 13.67
C THR A 50 -6.93 -5.42 12.67
N TRP A 51 -8.22 -5.28 12.96
CA TRP A 51 -9.13 -4.49 12.13
C TRP A 51 -8.69 -3.02 12.03
N ARG A 52 -8.24 -2.44 13.16
CA ARG A 52 -7.75 -1.06 13.19
C ARG A 52 -6.46 -0.90 12.39
N GLY A 53 -5.52 -1.83 12.54
CA GLY A 53 -4.28 -1.81 11.74
C GLY A 53 -4.56 -1.93 10.25
N THR A 54 -5.54 -2.76 9.87
CA THR A 54 -5.93 -2.92 8.45
C THR A 54 -6.57 -1.65 7.89
N ALA A 55 -7.51 -1.03 8.61
CA ALA A 55 -8.13 0.22 8.17
C ALA A 55 -7.10 1.34 8.01
N MET A 56 -6.17 1.47 8.97
CA MET A 56 -5.07 2.45 8.90
C MET A 56 -4.09 2.13 7.76
N GLY A 57 -3.76 0.86 7.53
CA GLY A 57 -2.92 0.44 6.41
C GLY A 57 -3.55 0.78 5.05
N ILE A 58 -4.83 0.47 4.87
CA ILE A 58 -5.59 0.83 3.67
C ILE A 58 -5.62 2.36 3.50
N GLY A 59 -5.96 3.10 4.55
CA GLY A 59 -5.99 4.56 4.52
C GLY A 59 -4.63 5.18 4.14
N ALA A 60 -3.54 4.68 4.70
CA ALA A 60 -2.19 5.13 4.37
C ALA A 60 -1.79 4.82 2.92
N GLY A 61 -2.14 3.62 2.42
CA GLY A 61 -1.91 3.24 1.03
C GLY A 61 -2.70 4.11 0.05
N LEU A 62 -3.98 4.35 0.33
CA LEU A 62 -4.82 5.23 -0.48
C LEU A 62 -4.35 6.68 -0.45
N ALA A 63 -3.94 7.19 0.72
CA ALA A 63 -3.39 8.53 0.86
C ALA A 63 -2.10 8.67 0.03
N LEU A 64 -1.20 7.70 0.11
CA LEU A 64 0.04 7.71 -0.69
C LEU A 64 -0.26 7.62 -2.18
N ALA A 65 -1.17 6.74 -2.60
CA ALA A 65 -1.62 6.65 -3.99
C ALA A 65 -2.17 7.99 -4.49
N GLY A 66 -2.99 8.68 -3.69
CA GLY A 66 -3.51 10.01 -4.02
C GLY A 66 -2.40 11.05 -4.17
N VAL A 67 -1.40 11.04 -3.28
CA VAL A 67 -0.22 11.93 -3.42
C VAL A 67 0.54 11.63 -4.69
N LEU A 68 0.81 10.35 -5.00
CA LEU A 68 1.52 9.97 -6.21
C LEU A 68 0.75 10.38 -7.47
N THR A 69 -0.57 10.19 -7.51
CA THR A 69 -1.41 10.67 -8.62
C THR A 69 -1.30 12.19 -8.78
N PHE A 70 -1.33 12.96 -7.68
CA PHE A 70 -1.21 14.41 -7.73
C PHE A 70 0.11 14.88 -8.35
N ILE A 71 1.23 14.18 -8.09
CA ILE A 71 2.55 14.53 -8.63
C ILE A 71 2.94 13.78 -9.91
N ALA A 72 2.08 12.87 -10.41
CA ALA A 72 2.43 11.97 -11.51
C ALA A 72 2.76 12.71 -12.80
N GLN A 73 2.01 13.77 -13.11
CA GLN A 73 2.24 14.57 -14.31
C GLN A 73 3.57 15.33 -14.24
N ASP A 74 3.82 16.06 -13.16
CA ASP A 74 5.06 16.81 -12.95
C ASP A 74 6.28 15.87 -12.98
N ALA A 75 6.16 14.68 -12.37
CA ALA A 75 7.20 13.68 -12.38
C ALA A 75 7.42 13.08 -13.78
N SER A 76 6.34 12.86 -14.54
CA SER A 76 6.43 12.36 -15.93
C SER A 76 7.14 13.37 -16.84
N ASP A 77 6.80 14.66 -16.71
CA ASP A 77 7.42 15.75 -17.47
C ASP A 77 8.91 15.87 -17.16
N ALA A 78 9.30 15.73 -15.88
CA ALA A 78 10.69 15.77 -15.45
C ALA A 78 11.51 14.55 -15.93
N LEU A 79 10.89 13.38 -16.02
CA LEU A 79 11.54 12.13 -16.41
C LEU A 79 11.55 11.89 -17.92
N GLY A 80 10.69 12.58 -18.68
CA GLY A 80 10.55 12.44 -20.13
C GLY A 80 9.79 11.18 -20.55
N PHE A 81 9.09 10.51 -19.63
CA PHE A 81 8.22 9.36 -19.89
C PHE A 81 7.07 9.30 -18.91
N ALA A 82 5.96 8.69 -19.32
CA ALA A 82 4.73 8.64 -18.53
C ALA A 82 4.86 7.69 -17.34
N LEU A 83 4.50 8.20 -16.15
CA LEU A 83 4.29 7.40 -14.95
C LEU A 83 2.81 7.06 -14.79
N PRO A 84 2.47 5.89 -14.22
CA PRO A 84 1.09 5.52 -14.01
C PRO A 84 0.46 6.33 -12.86
N GLU A 85 -0.77 6.76 -13.08
CA GLU A 85 -1.65 7.31 -12.05
C GLU A 85 -2.39 6.19 -11.31
N PHE A 86 -2.79 6.46 -10.07
CA PHE A 86 -3.55 5.54 -9.24
C PHE A 86 -5.01 5.98 -9.20
N THR A 87 -5.88 5.23 -9.87
CA THR A 87 -7.33 5.41 -9.78
C THR A 87 -7.89 4.58 -8.61
N PRO A 88 -8.55 5.20 -7.61
CA PRO A 88 -9.03 4.47 -6.43
C PRO A 88 -10.24 3.57 -6.72
N LEU A 89 -10.89 3.74 -7.88
CA LEU A 89 -12.08 3.02 -8.32
C LEU A 89 -11.86 2.53 -9.75
N ALA A 90 -10.91 1.62 -9.95
CA ALA A 90 -10.90 0.80 -11.16
C ALA A 90 -12.07 -0.20 -11.04
N ALA A 91 -13.24 0.19 -11.56
CA ALA A 91 -14.38 -0.68 -11.81
C ALA A 91 -14.40 -1.06 -13.30
#